data_AF-A0A6G4XEA2-F1
#
_entry.id   AF-A0A6G4XEA2-F1
#
_cell.length_a   1.000
_cell.length_b   1.000
_cell.length_c   1.000
_cell.angle_alpha   90.00
_cell.angle_beta   90.00
_cell.angle_gamma   90.00
#
_symmetry.space_group_name_H-M   'P 1'
#
loop_
_entity.id
_entity.type
_entity.pdbx_description
1 polymer ?
#
loop_
_entity_poly.entity_id
_entity_poly.type
_entity_poly.pdbx_seq_one_letter_code
_entity_poly.pdbx_strand_id
1 'polypeptide(L)' 'MNTTQGEAPAPPTNPPTVPAPASEQRGCLFALSQPPLMIFLGVIGCLLLAAAMHDLFLL' A
#
# COMPACT_ATOMS: atom_id res chain seq x y z
N MET A 1 -4.51 11.74 -40.64
CA MET A 1 -3.29 12.54 -40.92
C MET A 1 -2.92 13.39 -39.70
N ASN A 2 -2.13 12.81 -38.79
CA ASN A 2 -0.93 13.39 -38.17
C ASN A 2 -0.38 12.38 -37.16
N THR A 3 0.54 11.55 -37.64
CA THR A 3 1.58 10.92 -36.83
C THR A 3 2.56 12.03 -36.44
N THR A 4 2.81 12.23 -35.16
CA THR A 4 4.09 12.79 -34.71
C THR A 4 4.57 12.00 -33.50
N GLN A 5 5.62 11.22 -33.75
CA GLN A 5 6.48 10.63 -32.73
C GLN A 5 7.72 11.52 -32.68
N GLY A 6 8.09 11.96 -31.49
CA GLY A 6 9.24 12.82 -31.19
C GLY A 6 8.89 13.56 -29.90
N GLU A 7 9.49 13.28 -28.75
CA GLU A 7 10.91 13.18 -28.49
C GLU A 7 11.07 12.58 -27.09
N ALA A 8 11.96 11.59 -26.93
CA ALA A 8 12.35 11.10 -25.61
C ALA A 8 13.15 12.21 -24.90
N PRO A 9 12.71 12.73 -23.73
CA PRO A 9 13.49 13.72 -23.02
C PRO A 9 14.77 13.09 -22.48
N ALA A 10 15.92 13.66 -22.83
CA ALA A 10 17.22 13.33 -22.23
C ALA A 10 17.16 13.41 -20.70
N PRO A 11 17.93 12.59 -19.96
CA PRO A 11 17.79 12.49 -18.51
C PRO A 11 18.25 13.80 -17.86
N PRO A 12 17.41 14.46 -17.03
CA PRO A 12 17.89 15.54 -16.20
C PRO A 12 18.80 14.97 -15.11
N THR A 13 20.05 15.41 -15.09
CA THR A 13 20.97 15.27 -13.95
C THR A 13 20.36 15.99 -12.75
N ASN A 14 19.53 15.30 -11.98
CA ASN A 14 18.96 15.81 -10.75
C ASN A 14 19.90 15.49 -9.57
N PRO A 15 20.21 16.47 -8.68
CA PRO A 15 20.97 16.21 -7.46
C PRO A 15 20.26 15.16 -6.58
N PRO A 16 20.96 14.50 -5.63
CA PRO A 16 20.37 13.43 -4.83
C PRO A 16 19.11 13.94 -4.15
N THR A 17 17.98 13.44 -4.64
CA THR A 17 16.65 13.78 -4.15
C THR A 17 16.55 13.21 -2.75
N VAL A 18 16.65 14.09 -1.75
CA VAL A 18 16.20 13.80 -0.39
C VAL A 18 14.78 13.25 -0.51
N PRO A 19 14.43 12.07 0.03
CA PRO A 19 13.10 11.51 -0.12
C PRO A 19 12.08 12.50 0.41
N ALA A 20 11.27 13.09 -0.47
CA ALA A 20 10.17 13.95 -0.07
C ALA A 20 9.22 13.13 0.82
N PRO A 21 8.73 13.66 1.96
CA PRO A 21 7.90 12.90 2.87
C PRO A 21 6.54 12.58 2.22
N ALA A 22 6.41 11.34 1.75
CA ALA A 22 5.25 10.48 2.01
C ALA A 22 3.85 11.05 1.69
N SER A 23 3.68 11.84 0.63
CA SER A 23 2.33 12.08 0.07
C SER A 23 1.70 10.77 -0.44
N GLU A 24 2.52 9.85 -0.93
CA GLU A 24 2.14 8.51 -1.42
C GLU A 24 1.79 7.53 -0.29
N GLN A 25 2.42 7.67 0.89
CA GLN A 25 2.14 6.84 2.07
C GLN A 25 0.67 6.93 2.50
N ARG A 26 0.07 8.13 2.41
CA ARG A 26 -1.33 8.35 2.76
C ARG A 26 -2.28 7.69 1.77
N GLY A 27 -1.92 7.57 0.48
CA GLY A 27 -2.73 6.90 -0.53
C GLY A 27 -2.82 5.38 -0.31
N CYS A 28 -1.70 4.74 0.02
CA CYS A 28 -1.69 3.32 0.39
C CYS A 28 -2.36 3.07 1.75
N LEU A 29 -2.20 3.98 2.71
CA LEU A 29 -2.88 3.90 4.01
C LEU A 29 -4.39 4.10 3.85
N PHE A 30 -4.85 4.95 2.91
CA PHE A 30 -6.27 5.12 2.56
C PHE A 30 -6.84 3.93 1.79
N ALA A 31 -6.04 3.29 0.92
CA ALA A 31 -6.40 2.05 0.24
C ALA A 31 -6.53 0.87 1.22
N LEU A 32 -5.64 0.79 2.21
CA LEU A 32 -5.74 -0.18 3.31
C LEU A 32 -6.87 0.14 4.28
N SER A 33 -7.14 1.43 4.51
CA SER A 33 -8.28 1.88 5.31
C SER A 33 -9.57 1.98 4.49
N GLN A 34 -9.64 1.39 3.30
CA GLN A 34 -10.91 1.22 2.61
C GLN A 34 -11.85 0.52 3.59
N PRO A 35 -13.02 1.12 3.90
CA PRO A 35 -13.98 0.52 4.83
C PRO A 35 -14.21 -0.99 4.63
N PRO A 36 -14.34 -1.52 3.39
CA PRO A 36 -14.48 -2.96 3.18
C PRO A 36 -13.22 -3.79 3.54
N LEU A 37 -12.02 -3.33 3.18
CA LEU A 37 -10.77 -4.06 3.43
C LEU A 37 -10.40 -4.06 4.92
N MET A 38 -10.67 -2.95 5.61
CA MET A 38 -10.49 -2.82 7.06
C MET A 38 -11.34 -3.85 7.83
N ILE A 39 -12.61 -4.03 7.42
CA ILE A 39 -13.49 -5.03 8.04
C ILE A 39 -13.00 -6.45 7.75
N PHE A 40 -12.59 -6.73 6.51
CA PHE A 40 -12.04 -8.04 6.15
C PHE A 40 -10.83 -8.41 7.02
N LEU A 41 -9.87 -7.48 7.15
CA LEU A 41 -8.69 -7.69 7.97
C LEU A 41 -9.04 -7.86 9.46
N GLY A 42 -10.03 -7.12 9.94
CA GLY A 42 -10.57 -7.28 11.30
C GLY A 42 -11.15 -8.68 11.56
N VAL A 43 -11.93 -9.23 10.61
CA VAL A 43 -12.48 -10.59 10.74
C VAL A 43 -11.37 -11.63 10.77
N ILE A 44 -10.41 -11.57 9.84
CA ILE A 44 -9.29 -12.52 9.79
C ILE A 44 -8.46 -12.43 11.08
N GLY A 45 -8.15 -11.22 11.57
CA GLY A 45 -7.44 -11.03 12.83
C GLY A 45 -8.18 -11.64 14.03
N CYS A 46 -9.50 -11.47 14.09
CA CYS A 46 -10.33 -12.04 15.16
C CYS A 46 -10.38 -13.57 15.10
N LEU A 47 -10.50 -14.15 13.90
CA LEU A 47 -10.45 -15.60 13.69
C LEU A 47 -9.09 -16.18 14.10
N LEU A 48 -7.99 -15.54 13.71
CA LEU A 48 -6.64 -15.97 14.10
C LEU A 48 -6.41 -15.85 15.61
N LEU A 49 -6.88 -14.79 16.24
CA LEU A 49 -6.77 -14.62 17.70
C LEU A 49 -7.55 -15.69 18.45
N ALA A 50 -8.79 -15.97 18.04
CA ALA A 50 -9.61 -17.02 18.64
C ALA A 50 -8.97 -18.40 18.47
N ALA A 51 -8.40 -18.69 17.28
CA ALA A 51 -7.67 -19.93 17.03
C ALA A 51 -6.41 -20.04 17.90
N ALA A 52 -5.64 -18.96 18.05
CA ALA A 52 -4.44 -18.94 18.90
C ALA A 52 -4.79 -19.10 20.39
N MET A 53 -5.89 -18.50 20.86
CA MET A 53 -6.39 -18.75 22.21
C MET A 53 -6.82 -20.21 22.37
N HIS A 54 -7.59 -20.75 21.44
CA HIS A 54 -7.99 -22.15 21.49
C HIS A 54 -6.76 -23.07 21.53
N ASP A 55 -5.75 -22.81 20.71
CA ASP A 55 -4.50 -23.56 20.71
C ASP A 55 -3.79 -23.47 22.07
N LEU A 56 -3.57 -22.27 22.60
CA LEU A 56 -2.83 -22.10 23.86
C LEU A 56 -3.57 -22.62 25.11
N PHE A 57 -4.91 -22.65 25.09
CA PHE A 57 -5.73 -23.02 26.25
C PHE A 57 -6.36 -24.42 26.17
N LEU A 58 -6.47 -25.03 24.99
CA LEU A 58 -7.06 -26.37 24.78
C LEU A 58 -6.05 -27.44 24.33
N LEU A 59 -4.78 -27.07 24.15
CA LEU A 59 -3.63 -28.00 24.27
C LEU A 59 -3.17 -28.11 25.73
#